data_AF-A0A2E1VND2-F1
#
_entry.id   AF-A0A2E1VND2-F1
#
_cell.length_a   1.000
_cell.length_b   1.000
_cell.length_c   1.000
_cell.angle_alpha   90.00
_cell.angle_beta   90.00
_cell.angle_gamma   90.00
#
_symmetry.space_group_name_H-M   'P 1'
#
loop_
_entity.id
_entity.type
_entity.pdbx_description
1 polymer ?
#
loop_
_entity_poly.entity_id
_entity_poly.type
_entity_poly.pdbx_seq_one_letter_code
_entity_poly.pdbx_strand_id
1 'polypeptide(L)'
;MSDSRPPLTIQEFQHWIDRVYGQKDRERGIEGTFLWFHEEVGELTRAVRRGHDRDNLREEFADVFAWLVSMASMLEIDMEEAVEAKYGKVFQEAGLR
;
A
#
# COMPACT_ATOMS: atom_id res chain seq x y z
N MET A 1 14.73 -23.77 -14.94
CA MET A 1 13.47 -23.11 -15.33
C MET A 1 13.41 -21.82 -14.53
N SER A 2 13.61 -20.68 -15.20
CA SER A 2 13.48 -19.37 -14.55
C SER A 2 12.04 -19.22 -14.10
N ASP A 3 11.78 -19.03 -12.80
CA ASP A 3 10.47 -18.65 -12.28
C ASP A 3 10.18 -17.22 -12.77
N SER A 4 9.68 -17.11 -13.99
CA SER A 4 9.33 -15.83 -14.62
C SER A 4 7.86 -15.51 -14.31
N ARG A 5 7.52 -15.45 -13.03
CA ARG A 5 6.27 -14.80 -12.66
C ARG A 5 6.42 -13.30 -12.90
N PRO A 6 5.40 -12.63 -13.47
CA PRO A 6 5.40 -11.19 -13.58
C PRO A 6 5.56 -10.56 -12.18
N PRO A 7 6.15 -9.36 -12.09
CA PRO A 7 6.24 -8.65 -10.82
C PRO A 7 4.85 -8.39 -10.26
N LEU A 8 4.72 -8.44 -8.93
CA LEU A 8 3.48 -8.13 -8.22
C LEU A 8 3.02 -6.70 -8.57
N THR A 9 1.77 -6.57 -9.03
CA THR A 9 1.17 -5.24 -9.31
C THR A 9 0.54 -4.61 -8.07
N ILE A 10 0.22 -3.32 -8.13
CA ILE A 10 -0.51 -2.62 -7.06
C ILE A 10 -1.90 -3.25 -6.88
N GLN A 11 -2.59 -3.53 -8.00
CA GLN A 11 -3.91 -4.13 -7.97
C GLN A 11 -3.88 -5.55 -7.38
N GLU A 12 -2.90 -6.38 -7.75
CA GLU A 12 -2.75 -7.73 -7.18
C GLU A 12 -2.51 -7.67 -5.66
N PHE A 13 -1.66 -6.75 -5.20
CA PHE A 13 -1.42 -6.55 -3.78
C PHE A 13 -2.68 -6.06 -3.04
N GLN A 14 -3.37 -5.07 -3.60
CA GLN A 14 -4.61 -4.53 -3.02
C GLN A 14 -5.69 -5.61 -2.88
N HIS A 15 -5.90 -6.43 -3.92
CA HIS A 15 -6.85 -7.55 -3.88
C HIS A 15 -6.44 -8.62 -2.85
N TRP A 16 -5.15 -8.90 -2.72
CA TRP A 16 -4.65 -9.84 -1.72
C TRP A 16 -4.90 -9.32 -0.30
N ILE A 17 -4.60 -8.05 -0.01
CA ILE A 17 -4.87 -7.41 1.28
C ILE A 17 -6.36 -7.45 1.61
N ASP A 18 -7.23 -7.07 0.67
CA ASP A 18 -8.67 -7.07 0.88
C ASP A 18 -9.22 -8.49 1.14
N ARG A 19 -8.68 -9.49 0.45
CA ARG A 19 -9.04 -10.90 0.68
C ARG A 19 -8.67 -11.40 2.07
N VAL A 20 -7.51 -10.98 2.60
CA VAL A 20 -7.00 -11.49 3.89
C VAL A 20 -7.57 -10.71 5.08
N TYR A 21 -7.67 -9.39 4.96
CA TYR A 21 -7.98 -8.48 6.06
C TYR A 21 -9.29 -7.71 5.89
N GLY A 22 -9.81 -7.60 4.66
CA GLY A 22 -10.90 -6.68 4.33
C GLY A 22 -12.21 -6.91 5.11
N GLN A 23 -12.54 -8.15 5.49
CA GLN A 23 -13.69 -8.40 6.37
C GLN A 23 -13.51 -7.72 7.73
N LYS A 24 -12.36 -7.94 8.39
CA LYS A 24 -12.06 -7.36 9.71
C LYS A 24 -11.97 -5.84 9.63
N ASP A 25 -11.43 -5.32 8.54
CA ASP A 25 -11.29 -3.89 8.32
C ASP A 25 -12.66 -3.21 8.15
N ARG A 26 -13.56 -3.86 7.40
CA ARG A 26 -14.96 -3.41 7.27
C ARG A 26 -15.74 -3.50 8.58
N GLU A 27 -15.52 -4.54 9.39
CA GLU A 27 -16.11 -4.66 10.73
C GLU A 27 -15.63 -3.57 11.69
N ARG A 28 -14.34 -3.17 11.61
CA ARG A 28 -13.75 -2.07 12.39
C ARG A 28 -14.22 -0.69 11.91
N GLY A 29 -14.59 -0.56 10.64
CA GLY A 29 -15.07 0.68 10.05
C GLY A 29 -13.95 1.63 9.63
N ILE A 30 -14.26 2.53 8.70
CA ILE A 30 -13.27 3.39 8.04
C ILE A 30 -12.50 4.29 9.00
N GLU A 31 -13.17 4.83 10.03
CA GLU A 31 -12.53 5.67 11.05
C GLU A 31 -11.51 4.88 11.88
N GLY A 32 -11.85 3.65 12.27
CA GLY A 32 -10.94 2.76 12.98
C GLY A 32 -9.77 2.31 12.10
N THR A 33 -10.02 2.06 10.81
CA THR A 33 -8.96 1.75 9.84
C THR A 33 -8.01 2.93 9.64
N PHE A 34 -8.53 4.15 9.57
CA PHE A 34 -7.74 5.37 9.44
C PHE A 34 -6.84 5.62 10.66
N LEU A 35 -7.29 5.25 11.87
CA LEU A 35 -6.46 5.34 13.07
C LEU A 35 -5.26 4.39 13.02
N TRP A 36 -5.44 3.13 12.59
CA TRP A 36 -4.34 2.18 12.41
C TRP A 36 -3.37 2.61 11.30
N PHE A 37 -3.89 3.15 10.20
CA PHE A 37 -3.03 3.76 9.18
C PHE A 37 -2.11 4.85 9.79
N HIS A 38 -2.66 5.71 10.65
CA HIS A 38 -1.87 6.73 11.35
C HIS A 38 -0.88 6.15 12.37
N GLU A 39 -1.22 5.04 13.03
CA GLU A 39 -0.30 4.29 13.90
C GLU A 39 0.95 3.88 13.11
N GLU A 40 0.79 3.24 11.95
CA GLU A 40 1.93 2.81 11.11
C GLU A 40 2.74 3.98 10.55
N VAL A 41 2.09 5.09 10.21
CA VAL A 41 2.83 6.32 9.82
C VAL A 41 3.70 6.80 10.99
N GLY A 42 3.22 6.63 12.23
CA GLY A 42 3.98 6.89 13.44
C GLY A 42 5.16 5.93 13.63
N GLU A 43 4.97 4.63 13.36
CA GLU A 43 6.01 3.59 13.38
C GLU A 43 7.10 3.91 12.35
N LEU A 44 6.70 4.17 11.10
CA LEU A 44 7.59 4.59 10.01
C LEU A 44 8.38 5.84 10.38
N THR A 45 7.73 6.83 11.02
CA THR A 45 8.43 8.04 11.49
C THR A 45 9.54 7.70 12.49
N ARG A 46 9.30 6.75 13.40
CA ARG A 46 10.32 6.29 14.36
C ARG A 46 11.46 5.55 13.65
N ALA A 47 11.14 4.66 12.70
CA ALA A 47 12.10 3.92 11.90
C ALA A 47 13.04 4.85 11.12
N VAL A 48 12.48 5.81 10.40
CA VAL A 48 13.23 6.83 9.65
C VAL A 48 14.17 7.62 10.56
N ARG A 49 13.69 8.03 11.74
CA ARG A 49 14.52 8.80 12.70
C ARG A 49 15.67 7.98 13.27
N ARG A 50 15.51 6.67 13.44
CA ARG A 50 16.57 5.77 13.93
C ARG A 50 17.62 5.52 12.85
N GLY A 51 17.22 5.34 11.60
CA GLY A 51 18.08 5.36 10.40
C GLY A 51 19.11 4.22 10.25
N HIS A 52 19.32 3.39 11.27
CA HIS A 52 20.31 2.29 11.25
C HIS A 52 19.68 0.90 11.05
N ASP A 53 18.40 0.73 11.38
CA ASP A 53 17.68 -0.52 11.16
C ASP A 53 16.96 -0.50 9.82
N ARG A 54 17.61 -1.07 8.81
CA ARG A 54 17.10 -1.11 7.44
C ARG A 54 15.94 -2.07 7.26
N ASP A 55 15.87 -3.12 8.08
CA ASP A 55 14.84 -4.14 7.93
C ASP A 55 13.53 -3.66 8.56
N ASN A 56 13.60 -3.07 9.76
CA ASN A 56 12.46 -2.36 10.34
C ASN A 56 11.97 -1.26 9.40
N LEU A 57 12.86 -0.44 8.80
CA LEU A 57 12.43 0.59 7.85
C LEU A 57 11.62 0.03 6.67
N ARG A 58 12.01 -1.11 6.12
CA ARG A 58 11.29 -1.76 5.01
C ARG A 58 9.93 -2.30 5.45
N GLU A 59 9.87 -2.87 6.65
CA GLU A 59 8.64 -3.36 7.27
C GLU A 59 7.63 -2.20 7.42
N GLU A 60 8.02 -1.09 8.04
CA GLU A 60 7.12 0.04 8.26
C GLU A 60 6.63 0.67 6.94
N PHE A 61 7.46 0.69 5.90
CA PHE A 61 7.03 1.15 4.57
C PHE A 61 5.96 0.23 3.96
N ALA A 62 6.10 -1.09 4.16
CA ALA A 62 5.12 -2.06 3.69
C ALA A 62 3.82 -1.97 4.49
N ASP A 63 3.89 -1.77 5.81
CA ASP A 63 2.71 -1.68 6.68
C ASP A 63 1.90 -0.40 6.39
N VAL A 64 2.56 0.75 6.23
CA VAL A 64 1.89 1.99 5.78
C VAL A 64 1.18 1.78 4.44
N PHE A 65 1.82 1.08 3.49
CA PHE A 65 1.20 0.80 2.20
C PHE A 65 0.02 -0.18 2.32
N ALA A 66 0.13 -1.21 3.15
CA ALA A 66 -0.92 -2.19 3.40
C ALA A 66 -2.20 -1.53 3.94
N TRP A 67 -2.08 -0.62 4.92
CA TRP A 67 -3.25 0.09 5.44
C TRP A 67 -3.82 1.12 4.47
N LEU A 68 -2.97 1.79 3.68
CA LEU A 68 -3.43 2.69 2.63
C LEU A 68 -4.31 1.93 1.61
N VAL A 69 -3.84 0.79 1.10
CA VAL A 69 -4.62 0.00 0.13
C VAL A 69 -5.82 -0.68 0.76
N SER A 70 -5.77 -1.04 2.05
CA SER A 70 -6.95 -1.52 2.80
C SER A 70 -8.06 -0.46 2.81
N MET A 71 -7.74 0.79 3.15
CA MET A 71 -8.71 1.90 3.08
C MET A 71 -9.23 2.14 1.66
N ALA A 72 -8.36 2.05 0.65
CA ALA A 72 -8.78 2.20 -0.75
C ALA A 72 -9.80 1.12 -1.14
N SER A 73 -9.58 -0.14 -0.75
CA SER A 73 -10.54 -1.23 -0.97
C SER A 73 -11.85 -1.02 -0.22
N MET A 74 -11.82 -0.50 1.00
CA MET A 74 -13.04 -0.17 1.77
C MET A 74 -13.85 0.96 1.12
N LEU A 75 -13.20 1.85 0.39
CA LEU A 75 -13.81 3.00 -0.30
C LEU A 75 -14.05 2.74 -1.78
N GLU A 76 -13.88 1.50 -2.25
CA GLU A 76 -14.09 1.09 -3.65
C GLU A 76 -13.20 1.87 -4.64
N ILE A 77 -11.96 2.17 -4.23
CA ILE A 77 -10.96 2.84 -5.06
C ILE A 77 -9.92 1.81 -5.55
N ASP A 78 -9.78 1.65 -6.87
CA ASP A 78 -8.66 0.92 -7.47
C ASP A 78 -7.41 1.81 -7.46
N MET A 79 -6.37 1.37 -6.74
CA MET A 79 -5.15 2.16 -6.55
C MET A 79 -4.27 2.23 -7.79
N GLU A 80 -4.27 1.19 -8.63
CA GLU A 80 -3.49 1.18 -9.86
C GLU A 80 -4.09 2.16 -10.87
N GLU A 81 -5.41 2.12 -11.06
CA GLU A 81 -6.15 3.09 -11.88
C GLU A 81 -6.00 4.51 -11.34
N ALA A 82 -6.06 4.72 -10.02
CA ALA A 82 -5.90 6.05 -9.42
C ALA A 82 -4.50 6.64 -9.69
N VAL A 83 -3.45 5.82 -9.59
CA VAL A 83 -2.07 6.23 -9.89
C VAL A 83 -1.90 6.51 -11.39
N GLU A 84 -2.43 5.65 -12.26
CA GLU A 84 -2.37 5.84 -13.72
C GLU A 84 -3.11 7.09 -14.17
N ALA A 85 -4.32 7.34 -13.65
CA ALA A 85 -5.09 8.54 -13.96
C ALA A 85 -4.36 9.82 -13.52
N LYS A 86 -3.64 9.77 -12.38
CA LYS A 86 -2.94 10.94 -11.83
C LYS A 86 -1.58 11.19 -12.46
N TYR A 87 -0.82 10.15 -12.77
CA TYR A 87 0.60 10.22 -13.17
C TYR A 87 0.91 9.58 -14.53
N GLY A 88 -0.05 8.94 -15.19
CA GLY A 88 0.16 8.24 -16.47
C GLY A 88 0.81 9.09 -17.55
N LYS A 89 0.39 10.36 -17.69
CA LYS A 89 1.02 11.31 -18.62
C LYS A 89 2.49 11.58 -18.29
N VAL A 90 2.83 11.64 -17.00
CA VAL A 90 4.21 11.84 -16.53
C VAL A 90 5.05 10.61 -16.86
N PHE A 91 4.51 9.39 -16.71
CA PHE A 91 5.20 8.16 -17.10
C PHE A 91 5.47 8.10 -18.61
N GLN A 92 4.50 8.52 -19.43
CA GLN A 92 4.67 8.59 -20.88
C GLN A 92 5.74 9.60 -21.29
N GLU A 93 5.73 10.80 -20.72
CA GLU A 93 6.72 11.85 -20.99
C GLU A 93 8.14 11.44 -20.55
N ALA A 94 8.25 10.61 -19.50
CA ALA A 94 9.52 10.05 -19.02
C ALA A 94 9.96 8.77 -19.76
N GLY A 95 9.17 8.24 -20.70
CA GLY A 95 9.46 7.00 -21.43
C GLY A 95 9.45 5.74 -20.54
N LEU A 96 8.73 5.77 -19.41
CA LEU A 96 8.66 4.67 -18.44
C LEU A 96 7.50 3.71 -18.71
N ARG A 97 6.60 4.04 -19.65
CA ARG A 97 5.53 3.19 -20.18
C ARG A 97 5.23 3.52 -21.64
#